data_AF-A0A924EZS8-F1
#
_entry.id   AF-A0A924EZS8-F1
#
_cell.length_a   1.000
_cell.length_b   1.000
_cell.length_c   1.000
_cell.angle_alpha   90.00
_cell.angle_beta   90.00
_cell.angle_gamma   90.00
#
_symmetry.space_group_name_H-M   'P 1'
#
loop_
_entity.id
_entity.type
_entity.pdbx_description
1 polymer ?
#
loop_
_entity_poly.entity_id
_entity_poly.type
_entity_poly.pdbx_seq_one_letter_code
_entity_poly.pdbx_strand_id
1 'polypeptide(L)'
;MTLALFAVACSEQPATGPEASVMLAPGNGVRHRVSVGGHDLDVPKGDKNFSLIAIQSADGSVKGRYTDMFGAGTTTGGYHVDVDCLVVDGKQAWIGGIITNGSINGVDFTGQRALTRVVDNGKSANDLPDQISYSYNYPANDSPVRCTLKQNLTLLLMTDGQVTVD
;
A
#
# COMPACT_ATOMS: atom_id res chain seq x y z
N MET A 1 6.42 -74.58 -31.57
CA MET A 1 5.43 -73.67 -32.18
C MET A 1 5.46 -72.39 -31.37
N THR A 2 6.15 -71.38 -31.87
CA THR A 2 6.52 -70.17 -31.11
C THR A 2 5.55 -69.04 -31.47
N LEU A 3 4.86 -68.49 -30.48
CA LEU A 3 3.91 -67.40 -30.64
C LEU A 3 4.68 -66.07 -30.59
N ALA A 4 4.62 -65.27 -31.67
CA ALA A 4 5.21 -63.93 -31.72
C ALA A 4 4.12 -62.88 -31.40
N LEU A 5 4.40 -62.03 -30.42
CA LEU A 5 3.56 -60.92 -29.99
C LEU A 5 4.00 -59.65 -30.74
N PHE A 6 3.13 -59.07 -31.58
CA PHE A 6 3.39 -57.78 -32.21
C PHE A 6 2.88 -56.65 -31.31
N ALA A 7 3.80 -55.86 -30.77
CA ALA A 7 3.48 -54.60 -30.10
C ALA A 7 3.31 -53.50 -31.17
N VAL A 8 2.13 -52.87 -31.21
CA VAL A 8 1.88 -51.66 -32.01
C VAL A 8 2.32 -50.45 -31.17
N ALA A 9 3.36 -49.75 -31.63
CA ALA A 9 3.76 -48.47 -31.06
C ALA A 9 3.05 -47.33 -31.81
N CYS A 10 2.29 -46.51 -31.11
CA CYS A 10 1.83 -45.23 -31.64
C CYS A 10 3.03 -44.27 -31.72
N SER A 11 3.41 -43.88 -32.93
CA SER A 11 4.30 -42.76 -33.14
C SER A 11 3.51 -41.45 -32.99
N GLU A 12 3.57 -40.83 -31.82
CA GLU A 12 3.08 -39.46 -31.63
C GLU A 12 4.05 -38.49 -32.31
N GLN A 13 3.55 -37.85 -33.37
CA GLN A 13 4.23 -36.76 -34.06
C GLN A 13 4.19 -35.53 -33.14
N PRO A 14 5.34 -34.89 -32.82
CA PRO A 14 5.31 -33.65 -32.05
C PRO A 14 4.56 -32.60 -32.87
N ALA A 15 3.50 -32.05 -32.31
CA ALA A 15 2.80 -30.93 -32.90
C ALA A 15 3.73 -29.70 -32.85
N THR A 16 4.32 -29.33 -33.97
CA THR A 16 4.94 -28.01 -34.15
C THR A 16 3.83 -26.97 -34.31
N GLY A 17 3.16 -26.67 -33.20
CA GLY A 17 2.35 -25.46 -33.10
C GLY A 17 3.27 -24.24 -33.09
N PRO A 18 2.85 -23.09 -33.64
CA PRO A 18 3.63 -21.87 -33.53
C PRO A 18 3.78 -21.53 -32.04
N GLU A 19 5.04 -21.48 -31.57
CA GLU A 19 5.38 -20.84 -30.30
C GLU A 19 4.96 -19.37 -30.40
N ALA A 20 3.75 -19.07 -29.98
CA ALA A 20 3.35 -17.71 -29.71
C ALA A 20 4.26 -17.22 -28.58
N SER A 21 5.30 -16.46 -28.93
CA SER A 21 6.03 -15.66 -27.96
C SER A 21 4.99 -14.80 -27.25
N VAL A 22 4.70 -15.10 -25.99
CA VAL A 22 3.94 -14.22 -25.10
C VAL A 22 4.84 -13.01 -24.89
N MET A 23 4.75 -12.06 -25.83
CA MET A 23 5.34 -10.75 -25.66
C MET A 23 4.45 -10.07 -24.63
N LEU A 24 4.83 -10.19 -23.35
CA LEU A 24 4.32 -9.32 -22.31
C LEU A 24 4.52 -7.90 -22.86
N ALA A 25 3.40 -7.20 -23.13
CA ALA A 25 3.48 -5.76 -23.34
C ALA A 25 4.32 -5.20 -22.18
N PRO A 26 5.17 -4.18 -22.40
CA PRO A 26 5.83 -3.49 -21.29
C PRO A 26 4.72 -2.88 -20.44
N GLY A 27 4.20 -3.67 -19.50
CA GLY A 27 3.22 -3.23 -18.53
C GLY A 27 3.94 -2.24 -17.63
N ASN A 28 3.23 -1.21 -17.19
CA ASN A 28 3.69 -0.34 -16.12
C ASN A 28 3.71 -1.16 -14.82
N GLY A 29 4.72 -2.02 -14.69
CA GLY A 29 4.90 -2.93 -13.57
C GLY A 29 4.92 -2.18 -12.26
N VAL A 30 4.62 -2.87 -11.17
CA VAL A 30 4.70 -2.26 -9.84
C VAL A 30 6.16 -1.98 -9.52
N ARG A 31 6.48 -0.72 -9.23
CA ARG A 31 7.79 -0.29 -8.76
C ARG A 31 7.84 -0.34 -7.23
N HIS A 32 6.82 0.20 -6.58
CA HIS A 32 6.68 0.16 -5.14
C HIS A 32 5.23 -0.10 -4.74
N ARG A 33 5.03 -0.78 -3.62
CA ARG A 33 3.73 -1.00 -3.01
C ARG A 33 3.82 -0.80 -1.50
N VAL A 34 2.89 -0.03 -0.96
CA VAL A 34 2.74 0.16 0.48
C VAL A 34 1.35 -0.26 0.88
N SER A 35 1.23 -1.06 1.94
CA SER A 35 -0.06 -1.35 2.57
C SER A 35 0.01 -1.22 4.07
N VAL A 36 -1.08 -0.77 4.67
CA VAL A 36 -1.27 -0.75 6.11
C VAL A 36 -2.65 -1.30 6.44
N GLY A 37 -2.75 -2.09 7.48
CA GLY A 37 -4.02 -2.49 8.05
C GLY A 37 -3.89 -2.71 9.56
N GLY A 38 -4.86 -2.19 10.31
CA GLY A 38 -4.98 -2.44 11.75
C GLY A 38 -5.13 -1.16 12.55
N HIS A 39 -4.85 -1.27 13.84
CA HIS A 39 -4.84 -0.13 14.76
C HIS A 39 -3.54 0.65 14.57
N ASP A 40 -3.63 1.92 14.20
CA ASP A 40 -2.47 2.79 13.96
C ASP A 40 -1.83 3.33 15.25
N LEU A 41 -2.59 3.42 16.35
CA LEU A 41 -2.15 4.05 17.59
C LEU A 41 -2.39 3.20 18.84
N ASP A 42 -1.31 2.75 19.46
CA ASP A 42 -1.30 2.04 20.75
C ASP A 42 -1.51 2.98 21.96
N VAL A 43 -2.52 3.85 21.92
CA VAL A 43 -2.87 4.75 23.03
C VAL A 43 -4.20 4.35 23.67
N PRO A 44 -4.44 4.63 24.97
CA PRO A 44 -5.76 4.42 25.56
C PRO A 44 -6.84 5.21 24.82
N LYS A 45 -7.87 4.50 24.34
CA LYS A 45 -8.91 4.98 23.41
C LYS A 45 -8.45 5.18 21.96
N GLY A 46 -7.18 4.90 21.64
CA GLY A 46 -6.57 4.98 20.30
C GLY A 46 -7.42 4.39 19.19
N ASP A 47 -7.32 5.00 18.02
CA ASP A 47 -8.10 4.69 16.84
C ASP A 47 -7.83 3.24 16.41
N LYS A 48 -8.90 2.59 15.95
CA LYS A 48 -8.94 1.16 15.66
C LYS A 48 -9.05 0.84 14.18
N ASN A 49 -9.05 1.82 13.26
CA ASN A 49 -9.26 1.50 11.84
C ASN A 49 -8.46 2.39 10.89
N PHE A 50 -7.17 2.07 10.74
CA PHE A 50 -6.38 2.58 9.62
C PHE A 50 -6.27 1.52 8.51
N SER A 51 -6.50 1.93 7.27
CA SER A 51 -6.29 1.08 6.10
C SER A 51 -5.68 1.89 4.96
N LEU A 52 -4.60 1.38 4.37
CA LEU A 52 -3.91 2.02 3.27
C LEU A 52 -3.48 1.00 2.22
N ILE A 53 -3.61 1.40 0.97
CA ILE A 53 -2.93 0.78 -0.17
C ILE A 53 -2.44 1.89 -1.09
N ALA A 54 -1.15 1.88 -1.42
CA ALA A 54 -0.54 2.79 -2.37
C ALA A 54 0.39 2.00 -3.29
N ILE A 55 0.32 2.27 -4.59
CA ILE A 55 1.10 1.60 -5.62
C ILE A 55 1.75 2.68 -6.48
N GLN A 56 3.07 2.62 -6.61
CA GLN A 56 3.80 3.33 -7.63
C GLN A 56 4.10 2.36 -8.78
N SER A 57 3.68 2.73 -9.98
CA SER A 57 4.01 2.02 -11.22
C SER A 57 5.38 2.44 -11.75
N ALA A 58 5.94 1.63 -12.66
CA ALA A 58 7.26 1.85 -13.27
C ALA A 58 7.36 3.15 -14.06
N ASP A 59 6.24 3.68 -14.55
CA ASP A 59 6.13 4.99 -15.22
C ASP A 59 6.15 6.17 -14.22
N GLY A 60 6.22 5.90 -12.93
CA GLY A 60 6.20 6.89 -11.85
C GLY A 60 4.80 7.30 -11.40
N SER A 61 3.73 6.82 -12.05
CA SER A 61 2.36 7.10 -11.62
C SER A 61 2.09 6.46 -10.26
N VAL A 62 1.35 7.18 -9.42
CA VAL A 62 0.94 6.71 -8.09
C VAL A 62 -0.57 6.62 -8.05
N LYS A 63 -1.08 5.52 -7.50
CA LYS A 63 -2.50 5.33 -7.20
C LYS A 63 -2.65 4.64 -5.86
N GLY A 64 -3.70 4.99 -5.15
CA GLY A 64 -4.01 4.33 -3.90
C GLY A 64 -5.16 5.00 -3.18
N ARG A 65 -5.51 4.44 -2.03
CA ARG A 65 -6.45 5.04 -1.10
C ARG A 65 -6.01 4.74 0.31
N TYR A 66 -6.34 5.63 1.24
CA TYR A 66 -6.34 5.27 2.64
C TYR A 66 -7.52 5.85 3.39
N THR A 67 -7.81 5.26 4.54
CA THR A 67 -8.87 5.65 5.47
C THR A 67 -8.28 5.67 6.86
N ASP A 68 -8.62 6.72 7.61
CA ASP A 68 -8.16 7.00 8.96
C ASP A 68 -9.35 7.53 9.78
N MET A 69 -9.69 6.89 10.91
CA MET A 69 -11.03 6.96 11.53
C MET A 69 -11.02 7.42 12.98
N PHE A 70 -10.64 8.66 13.23
CA PHE A 70 -10.41 9.20 14.58
C PHE A 70 -11.54 8.90 15.58
N GLY A 71 -11.34 7.85 16.40
CA GLY A 71 -12.29 7.42 17.44
C GLY A 71 -11.81 7.66 18.87
N ALA A 72 -10.64 8.28 19.03
CA ALA A 72 -9.87 8.28 20.26
C ALA A 72 -9.85 9.61 21.01
N GLY A 73 -10.42 9.61 22.22
CA GLY A 73 -10.24 10.71 23.18
C GLY A 73 -11.06 11.95 22.82
N THR A 74 -10.37 13.06 22.49
CA THR A 74 -10.99 14.37 22.21
C THR A 74 -11.21 14.65 20.73
N THR A 75 -10.74 13.75 19.86
CA THR A 75 -10.88 13.87 18.41
C THR A 75 -11.87 12.82 17.92
N THR A 76 -12.84 13.27 17.14
CA THR A 76 -13.89 12.45 16.54
C THR A 76 -13.93 12.66 15.03
N GLY A 77 -14.27 11.62 14.30
CA GLY A 77 -14.47 11.67 12.86
C GLY A 77 -13.48 10.77 12.12
N GLY A 78 -12.88 11.31 11.07
CA GLY A 78 -12.04 10.54 10.16
C GLY A 78 -12.19 11.01 8.73
N TYR A 79 -11.34 10.49 7.85
CA TYR A 79 -11.43 10.79 6.44
C TYR A 79 -10.92 9.68 5.52
N HIS A 80 -11.30 9.81 4.25
CA HIS A 80 -10.85 9.01 3.13
C HIS A 80 -9.96 9.86 2.22
N VAL A 81 -8.88 9.25 1.74
CA VAL A 81 -7.88 9.93 0.93
C VAL A 81 -7.66 9.16 -0.37
N ASP A 82 -7.67 9.87 -1.49
CA ASP A 82 -7.13 9.37 -2.75
C ASP A 82 -5.64 9.70 -2.82
N VAL A 83 -4.82 8.66 -2.86
CA VAL A 83 -3.35 8.77 -2.83
C VAL A 83 -2.84 9.12 -4.22
N ASP A 84 -2.08 10.21 -4.29
CA ASP A 84 -1.43 10.71 -5.51
C ASP A 84 0.08 10.92 -5.36
N CYS A 85 0.63 10.69 -4.16
CA CYS A 85 2.05 10.85 -3.86
C CYS A 85 2.54 9.66 -3.02
N LEU A 86 3.59 8.99 -3.48
CA LEU A 86 4.27 7.91 -2.76
C LEU A 86 5.78 8.04 -2.94
N VAL A 87 6.51 8.07 -1.83
CA VAL A 87 7.97 7.96 -1.82
C VAL A 87 8.36 6.86 -0.85
N VAL A 88 9.12 5.88 -1.35
CA VAL A 88 9.73 4.80 -0.56
C VAL A 88 11.21 5.09 -0.36
N ASP A 89 11.69 4.87 0.86
CA ASP A 89 13.10 4.95 1.23
C ASP A 89 13.47 3.82 2.21
N GLY A 90 14.13 2.79 1.69
CA GLY A 90 14.35 1.56 2.43
C GLY A 90 13.01 0.95 2.87
N LYS A 91 12.84 0.77 4.19
CA LYS A 91 11.62 0.20 4.78
C LYS A 91 10.57 1.26 5.16
N GLN A 92 10.73 2.49 4.71
CA GLN A 92 9.84 3.60 5.08
C GLN A 92 9.14 4.14 3.86
N ALA A 93 7.95 4.70 4.07
CA ALA A 93 7.23 5.39 3.02
C ALA A 93 6.54 6.66 3.53
N TRP A 94 6.48 7.66 2.66
CA TRP A 94 5.67 8.87 2.82
C TRP A 94 4.56 8.84 1.78
N ILE A 95 3.32 8.95 2.25
CA ILE A 95 2.12 8.77 1.43
C ILE A 95 1.29 10.04 1.55
N GLY A 96 1.04 10.67 0.41
CA GLY A 96 0.25 11.89 0.31
C GLY A 96 -0.93 11.73 -0.65
N GLY A 97 -1.97 12.52 -0.42
CA GLY A 97 -3.17 12.49 -1.24
C GLY A 97 -4.15 13.61 -0.95
N ILE A 98 -5.30 13.55 -1.61
CA ILE A 98 -6.41 14.49 -1.43
C ILE A 98 -7.49 13.82 -0.60
N ILE A 99 -7.97 14.51 0.43
CA ILE A 99 -9.11 14.08 1.23
C ILE A 99 -10.37 14.18 0.37
N THR A 100 -11.00 13.05 0.07
CA THR A 100 -12.19 12.98 -0.79
C THR A 100 -13.49 13.08 0.00
N ASN A 101 -13.47 12.71 1.28
CA ASN A 101 -14.58 12.81 2.21
C ASN A 101 -14.07 12.70 3.65
N GLY A 102 -14.59 13.52 4.56
CA GLY A 102 -14.37 13.34 5.98
C GLY A 102 -14.35 14.63 6.78
N SER A 103 -14.51 14.48 8.09
CA SER A 103 -14.52 15.60 9.02
C SER A 103 -13.76 15.26 10.30
N ILE A 104 -13.24 16.29 10.96
CA ILE A 104 -12.59 16.17 12.27
C ILE A 104 -13.30 17.13 13.21
N ASN A 105 -13.90 16.61 14.28
CA ASN A 105 -14.67 17.39 15.25
C ASN A 105 -15.73 18.29 14.58
N GLY A 106 -16.38 17.78 13.52
CA GLY A 106 -17.42 18.50 12.77
C GLY A 106 -16.92 19.50 11.73
N VAL A 107 -15.60 19.70 11.59
CA VAL A 107 -15.01 20.52 10.53
C VAL A 107 -14.74 19.64 9.31
N ASP A 108 -15.24 20.04 8.14
CA ASP A 108 -15.03 19.34 6.86
C ASP A 108 -13.60 19.58 6.34
N PHE A 109 -12.92 18.50 5.95
CA PHE A 109 -11.57 18.52 5.37
C PHE A 109 -11.56 18.14 3.88
N THR A 110 -12.72 17.92 3.26
CA THR A 110 -12.82 17.57 1.84
C THR A 110 -12.08 18.57 0.95
N GLY A 111 -11.26 18.06 0.04
CA GLY A 111 -10.41 18.84 -0.87
C GLY A 111 -9.07 19.28 -0.27
N GLN A 112 -8.87 19.16 1.04
CA GLN A 112 -7.56 19.37 1.65
C GLN A 112 -6.61 18.21 1.34
N ARG A 113 -5.32 18.41 1.60
CA ARG A 113 -4.30 17.37 1.43
C ARG A 113 -4.00 16.69 2.75
N ALA A 114 -3.65 15.41 2.67
CA ALA A 114 -3.21 14.64 3.81
C ALA A 114 -1.83 14.00 3.54
N LEU A 115 -1.06 13.80 4.60
CA LEU A 115 0.26 13.15 4.57
C LEU A 115 0.41 12.24 5.78
N THR A 116 0.88 11.02 5.56
CA THR A 116 1.32 10.11 6.62
C THR A 116 2.67 9.48 6.26
N ARG A 117 3.36 8.95 7.28
CA ARG A 117 4.61 8.20 7.15
C ARG A 117 4.46 6.87 7.86
N VAL A 118 5.02 5.82 7.26
CA VAL A 118 5.01 4.46 7.81
C VAL A 118 6.40 3.84 7.76
N VAL A 119 6.65 2.87 8.63
CA VAL A 119 7.87 2.07 8.68
C VAL A 119 7.50 0.60 8.87
N ASP A 120 7.98 -0.24 7.96
CA ASP A 120 7.97 -1.70 8.06
C ASP A 120 9.23 -2.14 8.82
N ASN A 121 9.07 -2.64 10.05
CA ASN A 121 10.19 -3.17 10.82
C ASN A 121 10.42 -4.66 10.55
N GLY A 122 9.43 -5.35 9.98
CA GLY A 122 9.49 -6.71 9.48
C GLY A 122 8.25 -7.52 9.86
N LYS A 123 8.35 -8.85 9.71
CA LYS A 123 7.24 -9.80 9.93
C LYS A 123 7.61 -10.95 10.85
N SER A 124 8.85 -10.98 11.34
CA SER A 124 9.31 -12.01 12.25
C SER A 124 8.80 -11.73 13.66
N ALA A 125 8.67 -12.79 14.46
CA ALA A 125 8.26 -12.66 15.87
C ALA A 125 9.26 -11.86 16.73
N ASN A 126 10.47 -11.61 16.22
CA ASN A 126 11.52 -10.87 16.93
C ASN A 126 11.70 -9.44 16.39
N ASP A 127 10.98 -9.08 15.32
CA ASP A 127 11.05 -7.73 14.78
C ASP A 127 10.33 -6.76 15.74
N LEU A 128 10.79 -5.51 15.79
CA LEU A 128 10.05 -4.47 16.50
C LEU A 128 8.67 -4.27 15.82
N PRO A 129 7.63 -3.82 16.54
CA PRO A 129 6.38 -3.45 15.92
C PRO A 129 6.59 -2.42 14.81
N ASP A 130 5.78 -2.49 13.76
CA ASP A 130 5.74 -1.48 12.72
C ASP A 130 5.37 -0.11 13.29
N GLN A 131 5.60 0.92 12.50
CA GLN A 131 5.35 2.29 12.94
C GLN A 131 4.58 3.10 11.92
N ILE A 132 3.81 4.04 12.43
CA ILE A 132 3.02 4.99 11.65
C ILE A 132 3.01 6.35 12.34
N SER A 133 2.88 7.42 11.56
CA SER A 133 2.66 8.76 12.09
C SER A 133 1.16 9.08 12.18
N TYR A 134 0.80 10.13 12.91
CA TYR A 134 -0.50 10.78 12.66
C TYR A 134 -0.66 11.14 11.18
N SER A 135 -1.90 11.24 10.72
CA SER A 135 -2.19 11.87 9.44
C SER A 135 -2.21 13.40 9.59
N TYR A 136 -1.34 14.07 8.85
CA TYR A 136 -1.20 15.53 8.86
C TYR A 136 -1.99 16.16 7.72
N ASN A 137 -2.82 17.14 8.03
CA ASN A 137 -3.63 17.86 7.03
C ASN A 137 -2.95 19.14 6.58
N TYR A 138 -3.06 19.45 5.29
CA TYR A 138 -2.56 20.66 4.66
C TYR A 138 -3.66 21.31 3.81
N PRO A 139 -3.62 22.65 3.62
CA PRO A 139 -4.58 23.34 2.78
C PRO A 139 -4.71 22.75 1.37
N ALA A 140 -5.87 22.94 0.73
CA ALA A 140 -6.15 22.39 -0.61
C ALA A 140 -5.16 22.85 -1.70
N ASN A 141 -4.54 24.01 -1.54
CA ASN A 141 -3.52 24.55 -2.45
C ASN A 141 -2.09 24.09 -2.14
N ASP A 142 -1.92 23.15 -1.21
CA ASP A 142 -0.63 22.58 -0.89
C ASP A 142 -0.06 21.74 -2.06
N SER A 143 1.26 21.58 -2.08
CA SER A 143 1.95 20.91 -3.18
C SER A 143 1.62 19.41 -3.25
N PRO A 144 1.27 18.88 -4.44
CA PRO A 144 1.02 17.45 -4.61
C PRO A 144 2.21 16.56 -4.33
N VAL A 145 3.41 17.14 -4.38
CA VAL A 145 4.66 16.41 -4.16
C VAL A 145 5.19 16.58 -2.75
N ARG A 146 4.40 17.06 -1.76
CA ARG A 146 4.89 17.24 -0.38
C ARG A 146 5.49 15.97 0.21
N CYS A 147 5.00 14.79 -0.15
CA CYS A 147 5.57 13.53 0.32
C CYS A 147 7.05 13.35 -0.08
N THR A 148 7.52 14.00 -1.15
CA THR A 148 8.92 13.95 -1.60
C THR A 148 9.89 14.71 -0.71
N LEU A 149 9.38 15.57 0.19
CA LEU A 149 10.20 16.28 1.16
C LEU A 149 10.68 15.36 2.30
N LYS A 150 10.13 14.15 2.40
CA LYS A 150 10.47 13.15 3.44
C LYS A 150 10.49 13.77 4.84
N GLN A 151 9.43 14.52 5.17
CA GLN A 151 9.33 15.23 6.44
C GLN A 151 9.51 14.25 7.60
N ASN A 152 10.27 14.64 8.63
CA ASN A 152 10.45 13.82 9.80
C ASN A 152 9.20 13.87 10.69
N LEU A 153 8.19 13.10 10.32
CA LEU A 153 6.96 12.94 11.10
C LEU A 153 7.24 12.03 12.30
N THR A 154 6.67 12.37 13.45
CA THR A 154 6.74 11.55 14.67
C THR A 154 6.11 10.20 14.40
N LEU A 155 6.84 9.14 14.72
CA LEU A 155 6.41 7.75 14.55
C LEU A 155 5.93 7.17 15.87
N LEU A 156 4.88 6.37 15.79
CA LEU A 156 4.21 5.70 16.88
C LEU A 156 4.16 4.21 16.57
N LEU A 157 4.24 3.39 17.61
CA LEU A 157 4.20 1.94 17.45
C LEU A 157 2.79 1.50 17.04
N MET A 158 2.75 0.47 16.20
CA MET A 158 1.57 -0.15 15.64
C MET A 158 1.55 -1.64 16.05
N THR A 159 1.26 -1.94 17.33
CA THR A 159 1.36 -3.31 17.85
C THR A 159 0.26 -4.26 17.36
N ASP A 160 -0.92 -3.72 17.06
CA ASP A 160 -2.07 -4.46 16.55
C ASP A 160 -2.32 -4.19 15.04
N GLY A 161 -1.27 -3.84 14.30
CA GLY A 161 -1.34 -3.59 12.88
C GLY A 161 -0.10 -4.03 12.13
N GLN A 162 -0.16 -3.96 10.81
CA GLN A 162 0.96 -4.31 9.95
C GLN A 162 1.08 -3.29 8.82
N VAL A 163 2.29 -2.81 8.65
CA VAL A 163 2.80 -2.09 7.50
C VAL A 163 3.52 -3.09 6.60
N THR A 164 3.41 -2.92 5.30
CA THR A 164 4.28 -3.60 4.32
C THR A 164 4.76 -2.56 3.33
N VAL A 165 6.07 -2.49 3.13
CA VAL A 165 6.73 -1.61 2.15
C VAL A 165 7.56 -2.48 1.20
N ASP A 166 7.09 -2.61 -0.04
CA ASP A 166 7.69 -3.42 -1.13
C ASP A 166 8.20 -2.52 -2.28
#